data_AF-A0A9J6DJ29-F1
#
_entry.id   AF-A0A9J6DJ29-F1
#
_cell.length_a   1.000
_cell.length_b   1.000
_cell.length_c   1.000
_cell.angle_alpha   90.00
_cell.angle_beta   90.00
_cell.angle_gamma   90.00
#
_symmetry.space_group_name_H-M   'P 1'
#
loop_
_entity.id
_entity.type
_entity.pdbx_description
1 polymer ?
#
loop_
_entity_poly.entity_id
_entity_poly.type
_entity_poly.pdbx_seq_one_letter_code
_entity_poly.pdbx_strand_id
1 'polypeptide(L)'
;MVFRLIGPVLGFALAFLTLKYPEDLTQTTSLKPGDPRWIGAWWFGYIFIALGILMGTILMFLFPNKMHSGSETNKEQVGVGSSTVIKDISELIKRLRRLARNPVYMFRMFHSVVAYIAIGGYALSFPRYAQHQFAQSASDASLLADISNILSHVIGVGLGSMFVHLLKPSPRVVGMENASAAAFAALSFLGIMTITCSSIDFPLTPDSNGSNRAPPPLGYRGRYEPSCRFTPENNRWDSTYESFIPYPLMYGALTDASCIIWEDRCGERGGCWIYDLPKMRYLINGFTTFLLCLSTFFQCIMTYYCKRIKNFYGDDEAVPGEKRKPIDKTDKESRINEPINHAPSVRKHGTEAPAREKEERVAEESKPPAHESEHN
;
A
#
# COMPACT_ATOMS: atom_id res chain seq x y z
N MET A 1 -12.02 6.84 3.17
CA MET A 1 -10.75 6.66 2.43
C MET A 1 -10.55 7.73 1.35
N VAL A 2 -11.59 8.14 0.61
CA VAL A 2 -11.54 9.15 -0.47
C VAL A 2 -10.91 10.49 -0.08
N PHE A 3 -11.18 11.02 1.14
CA PHE A 3 -10.56 12.27 1.61
C PHE A 3 -9.02 12.26 1.64
N ARG A 4 -8.39 11.07 1.71
CA ARG A 4 -6.92 10.95 1.68
C ARG A 4 -6.33 11.23 0.29
N LEU A 5 -7.14 11.22 -0.77
CA LEU A 5 -6.71 11.46 -2.15
C LEU A 5 -6.72 12.95 -2.54
N ILE A 6 -7.37 13.80 -1.73
CA ILE A 6 -7.43 15.25 -1.97
C ILE A 6 -6.02 15.87 -1.90
N GLY A 7 -5.20 15.42 -0.94
CA GLY A 7 -3.82 15.92 -0.76
C GLY A 7 -2.95 15.75 -2.01
N PRO A 8 -2.77 14.51 -2.53
CA PRO A 8 -2.03 14.29 -3.77
C PRO A 8 -2.56 15.09 -4.96
N VAL A 9 -3.88 15.12 -5.17
CA VAL A 9 -4.48 15.86 -6.29
C VAL A 9 -4.17 17.36 -6.21
N LEU A 10 -4.32 17.97 -5.03
CA LEU A 10 -3.97 19.38 -4.83
C LEU A 10 -2.46 19.63 -5.00
N GLY A 11 -1.63 18.69 -4.53
CA GLY A 11 -0.17 18.76 -4.66
C GLY A 11 0.29 18.76 -6.12
N PHE A 12 -0.25 17.85 -6.96
CA PHE A 12 0.07 17.80 -8.38
C PHE A 12 -0.48 19.01 -9.15
N ALA A 13 -1.70 19.46 -8.84
CA ALA A 13 -2.25 20.66 -9.44
C ALA A 13 -1.37 21.89 -9.13
N LEU A 14 -0.90 22.00 -7.88
CA LEU A 14 0.04 23.04 -7.48
C LEU A 14 1.38 22.89 -8.19
N ALA A 15 1.94 21.69 -8.27
CA ALA A 15 3.19 21.42 -8.98
C ALA A 15 3.10 21.85 -10.45
N PHE A 16 2.02 21.47 -11.16
CA PHE A 16 1.77 21.89 -12.54
C PHE A 16 1.73 23.41 -12.70
N LEU A 17 1.03 24.12 -11.80
CA LEU A 17 0.94 25.58 -11.84
C LEU A 17 2.31 26.24 -11.61
N THR A 18 3.09 25.72 -10.66
CA THR A 18 4.42 26.27 -10.32
C THR A 18 5.45 26.00 -11.41
N LEU A 19 5.37 24.85 -12.08
CA LEU A 19 6.29 24.48 -13.16
C LEU A 19 6.02 25.24 -14.47
N LYS A 20 4.87 25.92 -14.59
CA LYS A 20 4.53 26.76 -15.74
C LYS A 20 5.26 28.10 -15.75
N TYR A 21 5.73 28.57 -14.59
CA TYR A 21 6.51 29.81 -14.48
C TYR A 21 8.01 29.51 -14.49
N PRO A 22 8.85 30.38 -15.08
CA PRO A 22 10.29 30.15 -15.12
C PRO A 22 10.90 30.22 -13.71
N GLU A 23 12.00 29.51 -13.49
CA GLU A 23 12.70 29.47 -12.20
C GLU A 23 13.04 30.85 -11.63
N ASP A 24 13.43 31.77 -12.52
CA ASP A 24 13.76 33.16 -12.21
C ASP A 24 12.64 34.08 -12.72
N LEU A 25 11.86 34.62 -11.78
CA LEU A 25 10.74 35.51 -12.06
C LEU A 25 11.20 36.90 -12.53
N THR A 26 12.49 37.22 -12.40
CA THR A 26 13.04 38.55 -12.73
C THR A 26 13.60 38.63 -14.14
N GLN A 27 13.87 37.49 -14.78
CA GLN A 27 14.45 37.41 -16.11
C GLN A 27 13.41 36.95 -17.15
N THR A 28 13.19 37.73 -18.20
CA THR A 28 12.32 37.31 -19.32
C THR A 28 13.05 36.28 -20.18
N THR A 29 12.89 35.01 -19.84
CA THR A 29 13.40 33.91 -20.67
C THR A 29 12.55 33.77 -21.93
N SER A 30 13.19 33.72 -23.11
CA SER A 30 12.53 33.41 -24.39
C SER A 30 12.05 31.95 -24.49
N LEU A 31 12.40 31.12 -23.51
CA LEU A 31 12.12 29.69 -23.49
C LEU A 31 10.65 29.46 -23.14
N LYS A 32 9.99 28.57 -23.87
CA LYS A 32 8.60 28.19 -23.59
C LYS A 32 8.58 26.93 -22.71
N PRO A 33 7.50 26.67 -21.95
CA PRO A 33 7.34 25.47 -21.12
C PRO A 33 7.45 24.10 -21.83
N GLY A 34 7.57 24.07 -23.17
CA GLY A 34 7.80 22.86 -23.96
C GLY A 34 9.23 22.71 -24.49
N ASP A 35 10.14 23.64 -24.19
CA ASP A 35 11.55 23.53 -24.56
C ASP A 35 12.24 22.54 -23.60
N PRO A 36 13.06 21.58 -24.08
CA PRO A 36 13.81 20.66 -23.21
C PRO A 36 14.73 21.34 -22.19
N ARG A 37 15.03 22.64 -22.35
CA ARG A 37 15.82 23.45 -21.40
C ARG A 37 14.97 24.20 -20.37
N TRP A 38 13.64 24.08 -20.42
CA TRP A 38 12.75 24.75 -19.49
C TRP A 38 12.87 24.19 -18.07
N ILE A 39 13.10 25.08 -17.10
CA ILE A 39 13.09 24.75 -15.68
C ILE A 39 12.05 25.65 -15.00
N GLY A 40 11.03 25.01 -14.42
CA GLY A 40 9.95 25.71 -13.76
C GLY A 40 10.28 26.12 -12.33
N ALA A 41 9.52 27.06 -11.76
CA ALA A 41 9.66 27.57 -10.40
C ALA A 41 9.23 26.57 -9.31
N TRP A 42 9.92 25.43 -9.23
CA TRP A 42 9.64 24.30 -8.34
C TRP A 42 9.58 24.71 -6.85
N TRP A 43 10.39 25.69 -6.44
CA TRP A 43 10.44 26.19 -5.07
C TRP A 43 9.15 26.88 -4.62
N PHE A 44 8.37 27.45 -5.56
CA PHE A 44 7.16 28.20 -5.25
C PHE A 44 6.05 27.31 -4.65
N GLY A 45 6.03 26.03 -5.02
CA GLY A 45 5.09 25.05 -4.46
C GLY A 45 5.24 24.86 -2.96
N TYR A 46 6.46 24.87 -2.42
CA TYR A 46 6.69 24.67 -0.99
C TYR A 46 6.10 25.79 -0.14
N ILE A 47 6.05 27.02 -0.67
CA ILE A 47 5.48 28.17 0.04
C ILE A 47 3.98 27.93 0.31
N PHE A 48 3.22 27.51 -0.69
CA PHE A 48 1.79 27.22 -0.51
C PHE A 48 1.54 26.01 0.38
N ILE A 49 2.36 24.97 0.26
CA ILE A 49 2.28 23.80 1.14
C ILE A 49 2.54 24.21 2.59
N ALA A 50 3.57 25.01 2.83
CA ALA A 50 3.91 25.51 4.17
C ALA A 50 2.77 26.37 4.76
N LEU A 51 2.17 27.27 3.97
CA LEU A 51 1.02 28.07 4.39
C LEU A 51 -0.20 27.18 4.73
N GLY A 52 -0.46 26.15 3.93
CA GLY A 52 -1.54 25.19 4.19
C GLY A 52 -1.33 24.38 5.47
N ILE A 53 -0.11 23.90 5.71
CA ILE A 53 0.26 23.19 6.95
C ILE A 53 0.17 24.12 8.15
N LEU A 54 0.62 25.37 8.02
CA LEU A 54 0.52 26.37 9.07
C LEU A 54 -0.95 26.64 9.45
N MET A 55 -1.81 26.83 8.46
CA MET A 55 -3.25 26.99 8.68
C MET A 55 -3.85 25.77 9.38
N GLY A 56 -3.51 24.56 8.94
CA GLY A 56 -3.98 23.31 9.58
C GLY A 56 -3.49 23.18 11.03
N THR A 57 -2.26 23.61 11.30
CA THR A 57 -1.67 23.59 12.65
C THR A 57 -2.40 24.58 13.57
N ILE A 58 -2.71 25.79 13.08
CA ILE A 58 -3.53 26.77 13.83
C ILE A 58 -4.91 26.20 14.15
N LEU A 59 -5.56 25.53 13.19
CA LEU A 59 -6.83 24.84 13.41
C LEU A 59 -6.73 23.71 14.44
N MET A 60 -5.60 22.99 14.49
CA MET A 60 -5.36 21.99 15.55
C MET A 60 -5.10 22.62 16.92
N PHE A 61 -4.46 23.78 17.01
CA PHE A 61 -4.31 24.51 18.28
C PHE A 61 -5.64 24.98 18.88
N LEU A 62 -6.70 25.10 18.07
CA LEU A 62 -8.06 25.41 18.52
C LEU A 62 -8.76 24.20 19.16
N PHE A 63 -8.21 22.98 19.04
CA PHE A 63 -8.77 21.81 19.74
C PHE A 63 -8.39 21.82 21.23
N PRO A 64 -9.34 21.51 22.13
CA PRO A 64 -9.08 21.50 23.56
C PRO A 64 -8.02 20.44 23.91
N ASN A 65 -7.02 20.83 24.70
CA ASN A 65 -5.93 19.97 25.18
C ASN A 65 -6.39 18.72 25.96
N LYS A 66 -7.66 18.67 26.37
CA LYS A 66 -8.26 17.56 27.08
C LYS A 66 -9.59 17.22 26.43
N MET A 67 -9.60 16.16 25.64
CA MET A 67 -10.86 15.46 25.38
C MET A 67 -11.27 14.79 26.70
N HIS A 68 -12.46 15.09 27.21
CA HIS A 68 -13.01 14.34 28.34
C HIS A 68 -12.97 12.85 27.97
N SER A 69 -12.10 12.09 28.64
CA SER A 69 -12.03 10.64 28.48
C SER A 69 -13.27 10.06 29.15
N GLY A 70 -14.38 10.06 28.42
CA GLY A 70 -15.64 9.41 28.80
C GLY A 70 -15.50 7.90 28.63
N SER A 71 -14.61 7.29 29.42
CA SER A 71 -14.56 5.86 29.64
C SER A 71 -13.93 5.63 31.01
N GLU A 72 -14.77 5.59 32.04
CA GLU A 72 -14.43 4.96 33.32
C GLU A 72 -14.33 3.44 33.16
N THR A 73 -13.55 2.96 32.20
CA THR A 73 -13.21 1.55 32.08
C THR A 73 -11.75 1.40 32.52
N ASN A 74 -11.59 0.96 33.78
CA ASN A 74 -10.34 0.61 34.46
C ASN A 74 -9.60 1.75 35.17
N LYS A 75 -10.21 2.30 36.22
CA LYS A 75 -9.46 2.65 37.45
C LYS A 75 -9.13 1.36 38.22
N GLU A 76 -8.41 0.42 37.61
CA GLU A 76 -7.78 -0.68 38.34
C GLU A 76 -6.30 -0.32 38.48
N GLN A 77 -5.98 0.22 39.66
CA GLN A 77 -4.65 0.41 40.25
C GLN A 77 -3.47 0.63 39.28
N VAL A 78 -3.25 1.88 38.86
CA VAL A 78 -1.88 2.33 38.56
C VAL A 78 -1.19 2.56 39.91
N GLY A 79 -0.82 1.44 40.55
CA GLY A 79 0.35 1.48 41.41
C GLY A 79 1.51 1.88 40.51
N VAL A 80 2.09 3.06 40.74
CA VAL A 80 3.38 3.47 40.18
C VAL A 80 4.45 2.58 40.82
N GLY A 81 4.40 1.29 40.52
CA GLY A 81 5.50 0.38 40.68
C GLY A 81 6.38 0.57 39.47
N SER A 82 7.66 0.83 39.70
CA SER A 82 8.73 0.74 38.71
C SER A 82 8.82 -0.70 38.18
N SER A 83 7.83 -1.13 37.40
CA SER A 83 7.87 -2.37 36.63
C SER A 83 8.71 -2.07 35.40
N THR A 84 10.02 -2.22 35.62
CA THR A 84 11.14 -2.26 34.68
C THR A 84 10.71 -2.27 33.20
N VAL A 85 11.11 -1.25 32.44
CA VAL A 85 10.99 -1.13 30.96
C VAL A 85 11.30 -2.44 30.22
N ILE A 86 12.19 -3.27 30.79
CA ILE A 86 12.55 -4.61 30.33
C ILE A 86 11.33 -5.56 30.23
N LYS A 87 10.38 -5.51 31.17
CA LYS A 87 9.15 -6.33 31.15
C LYS A 87 8.24 -5.91 30.00
N ASP A 88 8.09 -4.62 29.76
CA ASP A 88 7.29 -4.09 28.65
C ASP A 88 7.90 -4.44 27.29
N ILE A 89 9.23 -4.35 27.16
CA ILE A 89 9.95 -4.76 25.95
C ILE A 89 9.78 -6.27 25.71
N SER A 90 9.91 -7.11 26.75
CA SER A 90 9.72 -8.55 26.62
C SER A 90 8.30 -8.91 26.19
N GLU A 91 7.30 -8.25 26.76
CA GLU A 91 5.90 -8.42 26.40
C GLU A 91 5.62 -7.95 24.96
N LEU A 92 6.22 -6.84 24.53
CA LEU A 92 6.19 -6.37 23.14
C LEU A 92 6.82 -7.40 22.19
N ILE A 93 8.02 -7.91 22.50
CA ILE A 93 8.70 -8.93 21.68
C ILE A 93 7.83 -10.20 21.58
N LYS A 94 7.19 -10.62 22.67
CA LYS A 94 6.30 -11.79 22.68
C LYS A 94 5.10 -11.57 21.74
N ARG A 95 4.51 -10.37 21.74
CA ARG A 95 3.41 -9.99 20.83
C ARG A 95 3.88 -9.92 19.37
N LEU A 96 5.02 -9.28 19.10
CA LEU A 96 5.61 -9.22 17.77
C LEU A 96 5.93 -10.62 17.23
N ARG A 97 6.48 -11.51 18.07
CA ARG A 97 6.75 -12.90 17.70
C ARG A 97 5.45 -13.67 17.40
N ARG A 98 4.38 -13.42 18.14
CA ARG A 98 3.05 -14.00 17.85
C ARG A 98 2.53 -13.51 16.51
N LEU A 99 2.67 -12.22 16.22
CA LEU A 99 2.26 -11.62 14.94
C LEU A 99 3.11 -12.16 13.77
N ALA A 100 4.42 -12.31 13.99
CA ALA A 100 5.38 -12.90 13.05
C ALA A 100 5.10 -14.38 12.74
N ARG A 101 4.49 -15.12 13.67
CA ARG A 101 4.08 -16.52 13.43
C ARG A 101 2.71 -16.67 12.78
N ASN A 102 1.96 -15.57 12.60
CA ASN A 102 0.68 -15.63 11.91
C ASN A 102 0.91 -15.68 10.38
N PRO A 103 0.65 -16.82 9.71
CA PRO A 103 0.94 -16.97 8.28
C PRO A 103 0.13 -15.99 7.43
N VAL A 104 -1.12 -15.69 7.79
CA VAL A 104 -1.96 -14.74 7.03
C VAL A 104 -1.33 -13.34 7.03
N TYR A 105 -0.84 -12.89 8.19
CA TYR A 105 -0.22 -11.58 8.32
C TYR A 105 1.14 -11.52 7.61
N MET A 106 1.98 -12.56 7.75
CA MET A 106 3.29 -12.61 7.08
C MET A 106 3.16 -12.59 5.57
N PHE A 107 2.32 -13.46 4.98
CA PHE A 107 2.14 -13.49 3.53
C PHE A 107 1.50 -12.20 3.01
N ARG A 108 0.60 -11.56 3.78
CA ARG A 108 0.11 -10.21 3.46
C ARG A 108 1.25 -9.22 3.37
N MET A 109 2.14 -9.20 4.36
CA MET A 109 3.28 -8.26 4.37
C MET A 109 4.25 -8.52 3.22
N PHE A 110 4.61 -9.78 2.95
CA PHE A 110 5.49 -10.12 1.83
C PHE A 110 4.91 -9.69 0.48
N HIS A 111 3.65 -10.02 0.21
CA HIS A 111 2.95 -9.55 -0.99
C HIS A 111 2.99 -8.01 -1.08
N SER A 112 2.67 -7.30 0.00
CA SER A 112 2.61 -5.85 -0.01
C SER A 112 3.98 -5.23 -0.31
N VAL A 113 5.05 -5.70 0.34
CA VAL A 113 6.41 -5.20 0.09
C VAL A 113 6.82 -5.42 -1.37
N VAL A 114 6.64 -6.64 -1.90
CA VAL A 114 7.00 -6.95 -3.30
C VAL A 114 6.17 -6.11 -4.27
N ALA A 115 4.86 -5.96 -4.03
CA ALA A 115 3.99 -5.11 -4.85
C ALA A 115 4.42 -3.64 -4.84
N TYR A 116 4.79 -3.10 -3.67
CA TYR A 116 5.27 -1.71 -3.56
C TYR A 116 6.60 -1.50 -4.30
N ILE A 117 7.52 -2.47 -4.25
CA ILE A 117 8.76 -2.39 -5.01
C ILE A 117 8.47 -2.37 -6.52
N ALA A 118 7.57 -3.24 -6.98
CA ALA A 118 7.19 -3.33 -8.39
C ALA A 118 6.50 -2.05 -8.88
N ILE A 119 5.39 -1.67 -8.26
CA ILE A 119 4.55 -0.56 -8.70
C ILE A 119 5.24 0.77 -8.43
N GLY A 120 5.84 0.94 -7.24
CA GLY A 120 6.56 2.16 -6.88
C GLY A 120 7.79 2.37 -7.76
N GLY A 121 8.59 1.31 -7.96
CA GLY A 121 9.75 1.38 -8.84
C GLY A 121 9.39 1.69 -10.28
N TYR A 122 8.36 1.03 -10.81
CA TYR A 122 7.87 1.33 -12.15
C TYR A 122 7.39 2.79 -12.25
N ALA A 123 6.56 3.26 -11.31
CA ALA A 123 6.04 4.63 -11.32
C ALA A 123 7.14 5.69 -11.34
N LEU A 124 8.23 5.50 -10.58
CA LEU A 124 9.39 6.42 -10.61
C LEU A 124 10.17 6.36 -11.92
N SER A 125 10.33 5.17 -12.50
CA SER A 125 11.07 4.99 -13.76
C SER A 125 10.26 5.37 -15.00
N PHE A 126 8.94 5.41 -14.89
CA PHE A 126 8.04 5.56 -16.03
C PHE A 126 8.21 6.88 -16.80
N PRO A 127 8.39 8.07 -16.18
CA PRO A 127 8.63 9.31 -16.94
C PRO A 127 9.88 9.22 -17.81
N ARG A 128 10.99 8.67 -17.29
CA ARG A 128 12.22 8.42 -18.07
C ARG A 128 11.98 7.39 -19.18
N TYR A 129 11.25 6.32 -18.85
CA TYR A 129 10.83 5.35 -19.83
C TYR A 129 10.03 5.96 -20.98
N ALA A 130 9.03 6.78 -20.66
CA ALA A 130 8.17 7.42 -21.65
C ALA A 130 8.90 8.49 -22.48
N GLN A 131 9.83 9.26 -21.89
CA GLN A 131 10.68 10.21 -22.62
C GLN A 131 11.44 9.52 -23.76
N HIS A 132 12.08 8.39 -23.46
CA HIS A 132 12.93 7.69 -24.43
C HIS A 132 12.13 6.76 -25.37
N GLN A 133 11.16 6.02 -24.84
CA GLN A 133 10.38 5.05 -25.61
C GLN A 133 9.35 5.71 -26.54
N PHE A 134 8.72 6.81 -26.11
CA PHE A 134 7.65 7.49 -26.84
C PHE A 134 8.08 8.86 -27.40
N ALA A 135 9.38 9.16 -27.35
CA ALA A 135 9.96 10.43 -27.81
C ALA A 135 9.21 11.67 -27.27
N GLN A 136 8.78 11.61 -26.01
CA GLN A 136 8.03 12.67 -25.35
C GLN A 136 8.97 13.66 -24.68
N SER A 137 8.51 14.91 -24.52
CA SER A 137 9.18 15.88 -23.67
C SER A 137 9.15 15.42 -22.21
N ALA A 138 10.05 15.98 -21.38
CA ALA A 138 10.11 15.59 -19.98
C ALA A 138 8.83 15.94 -19.21
N SER A 139 8.18 17.06 -19.57
CA SER A 139 6.91 17.48 -18.99
C SER A 139 5.75 16.58 -19.40
N ASP A 140 5.63 16.25 -20.69
CA ASP A 140 4.50 15.47 -21.20
C ASP A 140 4.54 14.03 -20.67
N ALA A 141 5.74 13.45 -20.62
CA ALA A 141 5.95 12.12 -20.05
C ALA A 141 5.57 12.06 -18.56
N SER A 142 5.94 13.09 -17.79
CA SER A 142 5.61 13.16 -16.35
C SER A 142 4.11 13.39 -16.13
N LEU A 143 3.49 14.28 -16.92
CA LEU A 143 2.04 14.50 -16.87
C LEU A 143 1.25 13.23 -17.19
N LEU A 144 1.66 12.49 -18.22
CA LEU A 144 1.04 11.21 -18.58
C LEU A 144 1.18 10.18 -17.45
N ALA A 145 2.37 10.10 -16.84
CA ALA A 145 2.65 9.22 -15.71
C ALA A 145 1.73 9.51 -14.52
N ASP A 146 1.66 10.77 -14.12
CA ASP A 146 1.02 11.18 -12.88
C ASP A 146 -0.52 11.14 -13.00
N ILE A 147 -1.06 11.63 -14.12
CA ILE A 147 -2.52 11.63 -14.36
C ILE A 147 -3.05 10.20 -14.41
N SER A 148 -2.38 9.31 -15.16
CA SER A 148 -2.81 7.92 -15.28
C SER A 148 -2.78 7.21 -13.93
N ASN A 149 -1.71 7.38 -13.15
CA ASN A 149 -1.56 6.74 -11.85
C ASN A 149 -2.64 7.19 -10.84
N ILE A 150 -2.92 8.50 -10.76
CA ILE A 150 -3.94 9.05 -9.85
C ILE A 150 -5.33 8.56 -10.23
N LEU A 151 -5.71 8.66 -11.51
CA LEU A 151 -7.02 8.24 -11.97
C LEU A 151 -7.26 6.75 -11.68
N SER A 152 -6.27 5.91 -11.95
CA SER A 152 -6.32 4.49 -11.63
C SER A 152 -6.51 4.24 -10.12
N HIS A 153 -5.81 4.97 -9.25
CA HIS A 153 -5.97 4.84 -7.80
C HIS A 153 -7.37 5.29 -7.32
N VAL A 154 -7.88 6.41 -7.84
CA VAL A 154 -9.21 6.93 -7.47
C VAL A 154 -10.30 5.92 -7.84
N ILE A 155 -10.26 5.41 -9.07
CA ILE A 155 -11.23 4.43 -9.57
C ILE A 155 -11.11 3.12 -8.79
N GLY A 156 -9.89 2.61 -8.59
CA GLY A 156 -9.64 1.34 -7.91
C GLY A 156 -10.08 1.36 -6.43
N VAL A 157 -9.70 2.41 -5.68
CA VAL A 157 -10.13 2.57 -4.29
C VAL A 157 -11.65 2.74 -4.20
N GLY A 158 -12.25 3.49 -5.14
CA GLY A 158 -13.70 3.67 -5.20
C GLY A 158 -14.45 2.36 -5.39
N LEU A 159 -14.11 1.61 -6.44
CA LEU A 159 -14.73 0.31 -6.75
C LEU A 159 -14.48 -0.71 -5.63
N GLY A 160 -13.27 -0.80 -5.09
CA GLY A 160 -12.94 -1.72 -3.99
C GLY A 160 -13.67 -1.38 -2.69
N SER A 161 -13.79 -0.10 -2.36
CA SER A 161 -14.56 0.34 -1.17
C SER A 161 -16.04 0.00 -1.34
N MET A 162 -16.62 0.30 -2.51
CA MET A 162 -18.01 -0.03 -2.83
C MET A 162 -18.27 -1.55 -2.74
N PHE A 163 -17.37 -2.35 -3.30
CA PHE A 163 -17.42 -3.81 -3.25
C PHE A 163 -17.46 -4.36 -1.82
N VAL A 164 -16.57 -3.88 -0.94
CA VAL A 164 -16.51 -4.34 0.46
C VAL A 164 -17.73 -3.89 1.27
N HIS A 165 -18.17 -2.64 1.10
CA HIS A 165 -19.27 -2.10 1.88
C HIS A 165 -20.64 -2.65 1.47
N LEU A 166 -20.88 -2.86 0.17
CA LEU A 166 -22.17 -3.32 -0.33
C LEU A 166 -22.33 -4.84 -0.29
N LEU A 167 -21.28 -5.59 -0.61
CA LEU A 167 -21.39 -7.05 -0.76
C LEU A 167 -20.94 -7.81 0.49
N LYS A 168 -20.34 -7.14 1.49
CA LYS A 168 -19.71 -7.73 2.69
C LYS A 168 -19.11 -9.12 2.39
N PRO A 169 -18.20 -9.22 1.40
CA PRO A 169 -17.72 -10.50 0.89
C PRO A 169 -16.87 -11.24 1.93
N SER A 170 -16.85 -12.58 1.87
CA SER A 170 -15.96 -13.36 2.74
C SER A 170 -14.48 -13.02 2.49
N PRO A 171 -13.59 -13.19 3.50
CA PRO A 171 -12.15 -12.94 3.34
C PRO A 171 -11.49 -13.65 2.15
N ARG A 172 -12.03 -14.80 1.76
CA ARG A 172 -11.55 -15.58 0.61
C ARG A 172 -11.86 -14.87 -0.69
N VAL A 173 -13.08 -14.36 -0.84
CA VAL A 173 -13.51 -13.64 -2.03
C VAL A 173 -12.67 -12.36 -2.18
N VAL A 174 -12.44 -11.63 -1.08
CA VAL A 174 -11.53 -10.46 -1.09
C VAL A 174 -10.10 -10.85 -1.47
N GLY A 175 -9.59 -11.96 -0.93
CA GLY A 175 -8.25 -12.45 -1.29
C GLY A 175 -8.13 -12.87 -2.76
N MET A 176 -9.16 -13.51 -3.31
CA MET A 176 -9.23 -13.92 -4.72
C MET A 176 -9.35 -12.73 -5.66
N GLU A 177 -10.16 -11.73 -5.30
CA GLU A 177 -10.29 -10.49 -6.05
C GLU A 177 -8.92 -9.79 -6.14
N ASN A 178 -8.22 -9.60 -5.02
CA ASN A 178 -6.88 -9.02 -5.02
C ASN A 178 -5.86 -9.84 -5.83
N ALA A 179 -5.92 -11.17 -5.77
CA ALA A 179 -5.05 -12.02 -6.58
C ALA A 179 -5.34 -11.88 -8.08
N SER A 180 -6.61 -11.77 -8.46
CA SER A 180 -7.02 -11.55 -9.85
C SER A 180 -6.58 -10.18 -10.37
N ALA A 181 -6.69 -9.12 -9.57
CA ALA A 181 -6.20 -7.79 -9.92
C ALA A 181 -4.68 -7.78 -10.14
N ALA A 182 -3.91 -8.46 -9.27
CA ALA A 182 -2.46 -8.57 -9.42
C ALA A 182 -2.06 -9.38 -10.67
N ALA A 183 -2.77 -10.47 -10.97
CA ALA A 183 -2.56 -11.25 -12.19
C ALA A 183 -2.86 -10.44 -13.45
N PHE A 184 -3.97 -9.69 -13.46
CA PHE A 184 -4.32 -8.79 -14.56
C PHE A 184 -3.26 -7.70 -14.76
N ALA A 185 -2.72 -7.14 -13.67
CA ALA A 185 -1.62 -6.19 -13.75
C ALA A 185 -0.38 -6.82 -14.40
N ALA A 186 0.03 -8.02 -13.97
CA ALA A 186 1.17 -8.73 -14.56
C ALA A 186 0.97 -8.99 -16.07
N LEU A 187 -0.24 -9.41 -16.48
CA LEU A 187 -0.59 -9.58 -17.90
C LEU A 187 -0.55 -8.25 -18.68
N SER A 188 -0.97 -7.16 -18.05
CA SER A 188 -0.91 -5.82 -18.65
C SER A 188 0.54 -5.39 -18.91
N PHE A 189 1.46 -5.62 -17.96
CA PHE A 189 2.89 -5.34 -18.15
C PHE A 189 3.52 -6.21 -19.25
N LEU A 190 3.13 -7.49 -19.34
CA LEU A 190 3.51 -8.34 -20.47
C LEU A 190 3.00 -7.80 -21.81
N GLY A 191 1.78 -7.27 -21.84
CA GLY A 191 1.23 -6.59 -23.02
C GLY A 191 2.03 -5.35 -23.39
N ILE A 192 2.36 -4.49 -22.42
CA ILE A 192 3.15 -3.25 -22.64
C ILE A 192 4.53 -3.57 -23.21
N MET A 193 5.13 -4.71 -22.86
CA MET A 193 6.41 -5.15 -23.45
C MET A 193 6.35 -5.33 -24.97
N THR A 194 5.17 -5.57 -25.55
CA THR A 194 5.01 -5.73 -27.00
C THR A 194 4.83 -4.40 -27.72
N ILE A 195 4.48 -3.33 -27.00
CA ILE A 195 4.25 -2.01 -27.60
C ILE A 195 5.60 -1.42 -28.00
N THR A 196 5.73 -1.13 -29.29
CA THR A 196 6.93 -0.52 -29.88
C THR A 196 6.53 0.71 -30.67
N CYS A 197 7.34 1.75 -30.58
CA CYS A 197 7.25 2.93 -31.42
C CYS A 197 8.51 3.04 -32.28
N SER A 198 8.40 3.69 -33.43
CA SER A 198 9.54 4.00 -34.29
C SER A 198 10.48 4.93 -33.52
N SER A 199 11.67 4.45 -33.19
CA SER A 199 12.71 5.27 -32.57
C SER A 199 13.55 5.96 -33.64
N ILE A 200 14.09 7.14 -33.29
CA ILE A 200 15.09 7.79 -34.13
C ILE A 200 16.40 7.03 -33.93
N ASP A 201 16.81 6.29 -34.96
CA ASP A 201 18.11 5.61 -34.96
C ASP A 201 19.22 6.63 -35.14
N PHE A 202 20.02 6.82 -34.09
CA PHE A 202 21.25 7.60 -34.19
C PHE A 202 22.32 6.72 -34.84
N PRO A 203 22.93 7.11 -35.98
CA PRO A 203 24.03 6.36 -36.56
C PRO A 203 25.23 6.41 -35.61
N LEU A 204 25.47 5.31 -34.89
CA LEU A 204 26.63 5.16 -34.02
C LEU A 204 27.85 4.79 -34.87
N THR A 205 28.94 5.55 -34.73
CA THR A 205 30.23 5.18 -35.33
C THR A 205 31.08 4.47 -34.29
N PRO A 206 31.59 3.25 -34.56
CA PRO A 206 32.50 2.57 -33.65
C PRO A 206 33.84 3.33 -33.58
N ASP A 207 34.32 3.61 -32.38
CA ASP A 207 35.68 4.10 -32.14
C ASP A 207 36.69 2.94 -32.34
N SER A 208 37.95 3.27 -32.52
CA SER A 208 39.13 2.40 -32.63
C SER A 208 39.25 1.32 -31.54
N ASN A 209 38.62 1.51 -30.38
CA ASN A 209 38.57 0.55 -29.27
C ASN A 209 37.26 -0.27 -29.20
N GLY A 210 36.38 -0.18 -30.21
CA GLY A 210 35.08 -0.86 -30.24
C GLY A 210 34.00 -0.22 -29.35
N SER A 211 34.23 0.99 -28.86
CA SER A 211 33.24 1.78 -28.10
C SER A 211 32.35 2.59 -29.05
N ASN A 212 31.05 2.63 -28.82
CA ASN A 212 30.12 3.46 -29.58
C ASN A 212 30.24 4.92 -29.11
N ARG A 213 30.62 5.84 -30.00
CA ARG A 213 30.53 7.29 -29.76
C ARG A 213 29.41 7.90 -30.60
N ALA A 214 28.73 8.89 -30.04
CA ALA A 214 27.82 9.72 -30.81
C ALA A 214 28.65 10.51 -31.84
N PRO A 215 28.19 10.59 -33.11
CA PRO A 215 28.87 11.43 -34.09
C PRO A 215 28.84 12.89 -33.61
N PRO A 216 29.93 13.66 -33.82
CA PRO A 216 29.91 15.08 -33.52
C PRO A 216 28.78 15.76 -34.33
N PRO A 217 28.13 16.80 -33.77
CA PRO A 217 27.07 17.51 -34.49
C PRO A 217 27.57 17.97 -35.87
N LEU A 218 26.72 17.81 -36.89
CA LEU A 218 27.02 18.17 -38.29
C LEU A 218 27.53 19.63 -38.35
N GLY A 219 28.78 19.80 -38.77
CA GLY A 219 29.45 21.11 -38.86
C GLY A 219 30.55 21.35 -37.81
N TYR A 220 30.74 20.47 -36.83
CA TYR A 220 31.81 20.61 -35.84
C TYR A 220 33.14 20.05 -36.37
N ARG A 221 34.03 20.91 -36.86
CA ARG A 221 35.38 20.56 -37.32
C ARG A 221 36.42 20.82 -36.23
N GLY A 222 36.17 20.30 -35.02
CA GLY A 222 37.02 20.49 -33.85
C GLY A 222 37.08 19.24 -32.97
N ARG A 223 38.18 19.09 -32.22
CA ARG A 223 38.26 18.13 -31.12
C ARG A 223 37.27 18.62 -30.05
N TYR A 224 36.29 17.79 -29.66
CA TYR A 224 35.43 18.11 -28.52
C TYR A 224 36.30 18.09 -27.28
N GLU A 225 36.78 19.26 -26.86
CA GLU A 225 37.33 19.47 -25.53
C GLU A 225 36.15 19.81 -24.62
N PRO A 226 35.80 18.93 -23.66
CA PRO A 226 34.79 19.29 -22.68
C PRO A 226 35.27 20.57 -21.99
N SER A 227 34.44 21.62 -22.04
CA SER A 227 34.71 22.84 -21.31
C SER A 227 34.60 22.55 -19.83
N CYS A 228 35.69 22.08 -19.21
CA CYS A 228 35.81 21.86 -17.76
C CYS A 228 35.93 23.22 -17.04
N ARG A 229 34.93 24.09 -17.23
CA ARG A 229 34.77 25.37 -16.54
C ARG A 229 33.47 25.39 -15.72
N PHE A 230 33.10 24.23 -15.19
CA PHE A 230 32.22 24.15 -14.03
C PHE A 230 33.09 23.90 -12.81
N THR A 231 33.04 24.84 -11.88
CA THR A 231 33.57 24.68 -10.53
C THR A 231 33.02 23.38 -9.93
N PRO A 232 33.81 22.65 -9.12
CA PRO A 232 33.31 21.50 -8.38
C PRO A 232 32.42 22.03 -7.25
N GLU A 233 31.23 22.52 -7.61
CA GLU A 233 30.16 22.58 -6.64
C GLU A 233 29.75 21.13 -6.41
N ASN A 234 29.83 20.76 -5.14
CA ASN A 234 29.82 19.42 -4.61
C ASN A 234 28.43 18.80 -4.78
N ASN A 235 27.99 18.61 -6.02
CA ASN A 235 26.71 18.01 -6.38
C ASN A 235 26.87 16.49 -6.49
N ARG A 236 27.61 15.94 -5.52
CA ARG A 236 27.36 14.59 -5.03
C ARG A 236 25.97 14.65 -4.43
N TRP A 237 24.94 14.51 -5.28
CA TRP A 237 23.58 14.38 -4.81
C TRP A 237 23.56 13.31 -3.74
N ASP A 238 23.31 13.76 -2.52
CA ASP A 238 23.05 13.03 -1.29
C ASP A 238 22.07 11.88 -1.52
N SER A 239 22.56 10.80 -2.11
CA SER A 239 21.80 9.57 -2.32
C SER A 239 21.83 8.70 -1.07
N THR A 240 22.44 9.16 0.03
CA THR A 240 22.85 8.31 1.16
C THR A 240 21.97 8.42 2.40
N TYR A 241 20.82 9.09 2.36
CA TYR A 241 19.99 9.20 3.58
C TYR A 241 18.50 8.88 3.43
N GLU A 242 17.90 8.98 2.23
CA GLU A 242 16.47 8.65 2.05
C GLU A 242 16.19 7.28 1.41
N SER A 243 17.21 6.50 1.03
CA SER A 243 17.04 5.18 0.41
C SER A 243 16.79 4.05 1.42
N PHE A 244 15.78 4.20 2.28
CA PHE A 244 15.19 3.04 2.97
C PHE A 244 14.30 2.21 2.04
N ILE A 245 14.15 2.65 0.78
CA ILE A 245 13.29 2.01 -0.19
C ILE A 245 14.15 1.41 -1.31
N PRO A 246 14.11 0.09 -1.55
CA PRO A 246 15.01 -0.56 -2.49
C PRO A 246 14.69 -0.27 -3.96
N TYR A 247 13.47 0.19 -4.28
CA TYR A 247 13.03 0.31 -5.67
C TYR A 247 13.79 1.36 -6.51
N PRO A 248 14.18 2.56 -6.03
CA PRO A 248 14.93 3.52 -6.86
C PRO A 248 16.29 2.96 -7.25
N LEU A 249 16.96 2.23 -6.35
CA LEU A 249 18.23 1.58 -6.62
C LEU A 249 18.08 0.48 -7.69
N MET A 250 17.06 -0.37 -7.55
CA MET A 250 16.82 -1.45 -8.51
C MET A 250 16.45 -0.92 -9.90
N TYR A 251 15.50 0.00 -9.99
CA TYR A 251 15.05 0.55 -11.28
C TYR A 251 16.06 1.53 -11.89
N GLY A 252 16.83 2.23 -11.07
CA GLY A 252 17.99 3.00 -11.51
C GLY A 252 19.02 2.10 -12.18
N ALA A 253 19.41 1.01 -11.51
CA ALA A 253 20.36 0.03 -12.08
C ALA A 253 19.84 -0.64 -13.38
N LEU A 254 18.54 -0.93 -13.48
CA LEU A 254 17.93 -1.46 -14.70
C LEU A 254 18.00 -0.45 -15.85
N THR A 255 17.74 0.82 -15.56
CA THR A 255 17.80 1.91 -16.53
C THR A 255 19.24 2.11 -16.99
N ASP A 256 20.19 2.17 -16.05
CA ASP A 256 21.62 2.30 -16.33
C ASP A 256 22.17 1.11 -17.13
N ALA A 257 21.67 -0.11 -16.89
CA ALA A 257 22.07 -1.30 -17.65
C ALA A 257 21.67 -1.23 -19.14
N SER A 258 20.71 -0.39 -19.50
CA SER A 258 20.30 -0.14 -20.88
C SER A 258 21.08 0.99 -21.56
N CYS A 259 21.99 1.66 -20.86
CA CYS A 259 22.75 2.76 -21.44
C CYS A 259 23.76 2.29 -22.50
N ILE A 260 23.77 2.97 -23.65
CA ILE A 260 24.76 2.79 -24.72
C ILE A 260 25.90 3.81 -24.58
N ILE A 261 25.56 5.09 -24.33
CA ILE A 261 26.53 6.19 -24.25
C ILE A 261 26.39 6.94 -22.94
N TRP A 262 27.47 6.96 -22.19
CA TRP A 262 27.62 7.72 -20.95
C TRP A 262 28.16 9.12 -21.23
N GLU A 263 27.66 10.11 -20.50
CA GLU A 263 28.28 11.41 -20.39
C GLU A 263 29.63 11.29 -19.67
N ASP A 264 30.66 11.92 -20.22
CA ASP A 264 31.96 12.06 -19.56
C ASP A 264 32.09 13.49 -19.01
N ARG A 265 32.14 13.63 -17.69
CA ARG A 265 32.38 14.90 -17.00
C ARG A 265 33.80 14.91 -16.47
N CYS A 266 34.73 15.32 -17.32
CA CYS A 266 36.13 15.52 -16.96
C CYS A 266 36.79 14.26 -16.33
N GLY A 267 36.49 13.07 -16.85
CA GLY A 267 37.04 11.79 -16.39
C GLY A 267 36.13 11.02 -15.43
N GLU A 268 35.02 11.62 -14.99
CA GLU A 268 33.99 10.95 -14.19
C GLU A 268 32.73 10.64 -15.01
N ARG A 269 32.12 9.48 -14.72
CA ARG A 269 30.90 9.02 -15.40
C ARG A 269 29.69 9.84 -14.95
N GLY A 270 29.11 10.60 -15.87
CA GLY A 270 27.88 11.37 -15.69
C GLY A 270 26.61 10.57 -16.03
N GLY A 271 25.56 11.28 -16.46
CA GLY A 271 24.28 10.65 -16.84
C GLY A 271 24.37 9.91 -18.18
N CYS A 272 23.43 9.01 -18.44
CA CYS A 272 23.35 8.37 -19.76
C CYS A 272 22.65 9.28 -20.79
N TRP A 273 23.23 9.37 -21.98
CA TRP A 273 22.69 10.18 -23.09
C TRP A 273 21.78 9.37 -24.02
N ILE A 274 22.17 8.14 -24.33
CA ILE A 274 21.45 7.27 -25.27
C ILE A 274 21.25 5.90 -24.65
N TYR A 275 20.00 5.45 -24.63
CA TYR A 275 19.60 4.15 -24.13
C TYR A 275 19.23 3.20 -25.27
N ASP A 276 19.52 1.92 -25.09
CA ASP A 276 19.02 0.81 -25.89
C ASP A 276 17.55 0.59 -25.52
N LEU A 277 16.64 1.09 -26.36
CA LEU A 277 15.20 1.08 -26.09
C LEU A 277 14.62 -0.33 -25.95
N PRO A 278 14.91 -1.31 -26.85
CA PRO A 278 14.52 -2.70 -26.64
C PRO A 278 14.97 -3.23 -25.28
N LYS A 279 16.25 -3.07 -24.94
CA LYS A 279 16.81 -3.57 -23.68
C LYS A 279 16.16 -2.90 -22.48
N MET A 280 15.99 -1.58 -22.51
CA MET A 280 15.33 -0.80 -21.47
C MET A 280 13.89 -1.26 -21.24
N ARG A 281 13.14 -1.49 -22.33
CA ARG A 281 11.76 -2.00 -22.27
C ARG A 281 11.70 -3.38 -21.62
N TYR A 282 12.54 -4.32 -22.04
CA TYR A 282 12.56 -5.67 -21.47
C TYR A 282 13.01 -5.68 -20.01
N LEU A 283 14.01 -4.89 -19.64
CA LEU A 283 14.51 -4.80 -18.28
C LEU A 283 13.47 -4.21 -17.33
N ILE A 284 12.92 -3.04 -17.63
CA ILE A 284 11.99 -2.34 -16.72
C ILE A 284 10.65 -3.10 -16.62
N ASN A 285 10.02 -3.41 -17.75
CA ASN A 285 8.70 -4.05 -17.74
C ASN A 285 8.79 -5.54 -17.36
N GLY A 286 9.84 -6.24 -17.78
CA GLY A 286 10.07 -7.65 -17.43
C GLY A 286 10.36 -7.84 -15.95
N PHE A 287 11.20 -6.99 -15.36
CA PHE A 287 11.45 -7.00 -13.91
C PHE A 287 10.19 -6.68 -13.10
N THR A 288 9.42 -5.68 -13.53
CA THR A 288 8.12 -5.35 -12.91
C THR A 288 7.16 -6.54 -12.97
N THR A 289 7.06 -7.19 -14.12
CA THR A 289 6.23 -8.39 -14.31
C THR A 289 6.68 -9.51 -13.38
N PHE A 290 7.99 -9.78 -13.29
CA PHE A 290 8.53 -10.79 -12.39
C PHE A 290 8.14 -10.54 -10.92
N LEU A 291 8.30 -9.29 -10.44
CA LEU A 291 7.90 -8.93 -9.08
C LEU A 291 6.38 -9.05 -8.87
N LEU A 292 5.55 -8.67 -9.84
CA LEU A 292 4.10 -8.82 -9.75
C LEU A 292 3.67 -10.30 -9.71
N CYS A 293 4.33 -11.17 -10.48
CA CYS A 293 4.13 -12.61 -10.39
C CYS A 293 4.51 -13.16 -9.02
N LEU A 294 5.64 -12.73 -8.45
CA LEU A 294 6.08 -13.10 -7.10
C LEU A 294 5.10 -12.58 -6.03
N SER A 295 4.60 -11.36 -6.18
CA SER A 295 3.58 -10.78 -5.32
C SER A 295 2.27 -11.57 -5.37
N THR A 296 1.82 -11.93 -6.58
CA THR A 296 0.62 -12.75 -6.81
C THR A 296 0.77 -14.12 -6.17
N PHE A 297 1.95 -14.73 -6.25
CA PHE A 297 2.25 -16.00 -5.58
C PHE A 297 2.05 -15.91 -4.06
N PHE A 298 2.62 -14.90 -3.39
CA PHE A 298 2.40 -14.70 -1.95
C PHE A 298 0.94 -14.40 -1.60
N GLN A 299 0.26 -13.63 -2.44
CA GLN A 299 -1.16 -13.32 -2.28
C GLN A 299 -2.03 -14.57 -2.38
N CYS A 300 -1.75 -15.47 -3.32
CA CYS A 300 -2.43 -16.76 -3.45
C CYS A 300 -2.25 -17.63 -2.21
N ILE A 301 -1.03 -17.67 -1.64
CA ILE A 301 -0.76 -18.40 -0.40
C ILE A 301 -1.55 -17.78 0.76
N MET A 302 -1.56 -16.45 0.90
CA MET A 302 -2.37 -15.77 1.92
C MET A 302 -3.85 -16.15 1.80
N THR A 303 -4.41 -16.10 0.58
CA THR A 303 -5.81 -16.45 0.30
C THR A 303 -6.12 -17.91 0.65
N TYR A 304 -5.17 -18.82 0.45
CA TYR A 304 -5.30 -20.21 0.91
C TYR A 304 -5.41 -20.31 2.44
N TYR A 305 -4.60 -19.56 3.20
CA TYR A 305 -4.67 -19.55 4.67
C TYR A 305 -5.88 -18.79 5.24
N CYS A 306 -6.47 -17.84 4.49
CA CYS A 306 -7.71 -17.16 4.86
C CYS A 306 -8.90 -18.11 5.07
N LYS A 307 -8.78 -19.39 4.65
CA LYS A 307 -9.78 -20.42 4.92
C LYS A 307 -10.15 -20.57 6.40
N ARG A 308 -9.26 -20.17 7.31
CA ARG A 308 -9.44 -20.31 8.76
C ARG A 308 -10.23 -19.17 9.42
N ILE A 309 -10.55 -18.08 8.71
CA ILE A 309 -11.22 -16.91 9.27
C ILE A 309 -12.74 -17.05 9.10
N LYS A 310 -13.49 -17.07 10.22
CA LYS A 310 -14.96 -17.26 10.24
C LYS A 310 -15.77 -16.00 10.58
N ASN A 311 -15.21 -15.07 11.36
CA ASN A 311 -15.88 -13.83 11.77
C ASN A 311 -15.10 -12.61 11.25
N PHE A 312 -15.42 -12.13 10.05
CA PHE A 312 -14.73 -11.01 9.42
C PHE A 312 -15.42 -9.65 9.61
N TYR A 313 -16.76 -9.64 9.77
CA TYR A 313 -17.57 -8.43 9.98
C TYR A 313 -18.31 -8.43 11.34
N GLY A 314 -17.86 -9.24 12.30
CA GLY A 314 -18.62 -9.59 13.52
C GLY A 314 -18.76 -8.49 14.59
N ASP A 315 -18.45 -7.24 14.27
CA ASP A 315 -18.53 -6.11 15.22
C ASP A 315 -19.82 -5.27 15.06
N ASP A 316 -20.65 -5.53 14.05
CA ASP A 316 -21.85 -4.74 13.75
C ASP A 316 -23.11 -5.18 14.55
N GLU A 317 -23.11 -6.35 15.19
CA GLU A 317 -24.25 -6.82 16.01
C GLU A 317 -23.97 -6.70 17.51
N ALA A 318 -23.80 -5.46 17.98
CA ALA A 318 -24.10 -5.16 19.37
C ALA A 318 -25.63 -5.09 19.52
N VAL A 319 -26.27 -6.24 19.79
CA VAL A 319 -27.66 -6.27 20.27
C VAL A 319 -27.71 -5.41 21.54
N PRO A 320 -28.52 -4.34 21.60
CA PRO A 320 -28.63 -3.52 22.80
C PRO A 320 -29.27 -4.36 23.90
N GLY A 321 -28.50 -4.86 24.86
CA GLY A 321 -29.07 -5.43 26.10
C GLY A 321 -28.32 -6.55 26.79
N GLU A 322 -27.33 -7.22 26.18
CA GLU A 322 -26.69 -8.37 26.85
C GLU A 322 -25.46 -7.96 27.69
N LYS A 323 -25.63 -7.96 29.02
CA LYS A 323 -24.55 -7.72 29.98
C LYS A 323 -23.50 -8.85 29.88
N ARG A 324 -22.26 -8.53 29.49
CA ARG A 324 -21.12 -9.46 29.60
C ARG A 324 -20.94 -9.87 31.07
N LYS A 325 -21.09 -11.15 31.37
CA LYS A 325 -20.73 -11.70 32.69
C LYS A 325 -19.20 -11.65 32.89
N PRO A 326 -18.70 -11.40 34.11
CA PRO A 326 -17.27 -11.35 34.38
C PRO A 326 -16.65 -12.74 34.19
N ILE A 327 -15.53 -12.81 33.49
CA ILE A 327 -14.75 -14.05 33.33
C ILE A 327 -13.88 -14.22 34.59
N ASP A 328 -14.08 -15.33 35.29
CA ASP A 328 -13.32 -15.72 36.49
C ASP A 328 -11.82 -15.94 36.17
N LYS A 329 -10.94 -15.50 37.07
CA LYS A 329 -9.48 -15.37 36.86
C LYS A 329 -8.73 -16.71 37.00
N THR A 330 -9.40 -17.80 37.34
CA THR A 330 -8.79 -19.09 37.71
C THR A 330 -8.45 -20.02 36.53
N ASP A 331 -8.89 -19.67 35.32
CA ASP A 331 -8.78 -20.54 34.12
C ASP A 331 -7.61 -20.18 33.17
N LYS A 332 -6.69 -19.31 33.59
CA LYS A 332 -5.66 -18.73 32.70
C LYS A 332 -4.49 -19.65 32.40
N GLU A 333 -4.21 -20.66 33.22
CA GLU A 333 -2.96 -21.41 33.10
C GLU A 333 -3.05 -22.65 32.20
N SER A 334 -4.25 -23.24 32.02
CA SER A 334 -4.45 -24.41 31.16
C SER A 334 -4.73 -24.08 29.68
N ARG A 335 -5.20 -22.86 29.37
CA ARG A 335 -5.55 -22.42 28.00
C ARG A 335 -4.39 -21.83 27.18
N ILE A 336 -3.16 -21.84 27.71
CA ILE A 336 -1.99 -21.20 27.06
C ILE A 336 -1.31 -22.12 26.03
N ASN A 337 -1.59 -23.43 26.03
CA ASN A 337 -0.85 -24.40 25.22
C ASN A 337 -1.62 -25.10 24.10
N GLU A 338 -2.87 -24.72 23.79
CA GLU A 338 -3.58 -25.30 22.64
C GLU A 338 -3.53 -24.40 21.37
N PRO A 339 -3.31 -24.99 20.18
CA PRO A 339 -3.52 -24.30 18.93
C PRO A 339 -4.97 -23.82 18.85
N ILE A 340 -5.21 -22.69 18.17
CA ILE A 340 -6.53 -22.06 18.00
C ILE A 340 -7.48 -23.03 17.29
N ASN A 341 -8.07 -23.93 18.06
CA ASN A 341 -9.23 -24.75 17.79
C ASN A 341 -10.10 -24.52 19.02
N HIS A 342 -11.18 -23.78 18.86
CA HIS A 342 -12.46 -23.98 19.53
C HIS A 342 -13.38 -22.81 19.19
N ALA A 343 -14.36 -23.09 18.34
CA ALA A 343 -15.69 -22.56 18.57
C ALA A 343 -16.23 -23.24 19.84
N PRO A 344 -17.00 -22.56 20.71
CA PRO A 344 -17.73 -23.27 21.73
C PRO A 344 -18.75 -24.16 21.02
N SER A 345 -18.66 -25.48 21.22
CA SER A 345 -19.76 -26.36 20.87
C SER A 345 -20.92 -25.99 21.79
N VAL A 346 -22.03 -25.59 21.19
CA VAL A 346 -23.31 -25.55 21.90
C VAL A 346 -23.63 -27.00 22.23
N ARG A 347 -23.33 -27.39 23.47
CA ARG A 347 -23.78 -28.65 24.07
C ARG A 347 -25.31 -28.58 24.06
N LYS A 348 -25.97 -29.30 23.14
CA LYS A 348 -27.39 -29.60 23.26
C LYS A 348 -27.55 -30.43 24.53
N HIS A 349 -27.98 -29.80 25.63
CA HIS A 349 -28.45 -30.55 26.78
C HIS A 349 -29.79 -31.17 26.41
N GLY A 350 -29.85 -32.50 26.57
CA GLY A 350 -31.03 -33.30 26.32
C GLY A 350 -32.20 -32.90 27.20
N THR A 351 -33.37 -33.01 26.62
CA THR A 351 -34.66 -32.95 27.30
C THR A 351 -34.90 -34.32 27.94
N GLU A 352 -34.62 -34.46 29.24
CA GLU A 352 -35.22 -35.49 30.07
C GLU A 352 -35.85 -34.82 31.30
N ALA A 353 -37.08 -35.25 31.58
CA ALA A 353 -38.06 -34.67 32.47
C ALA A 353 -37.69 -34.74 33.96
N PRO A 354 -38.39 -33.96 34.82
CA PRO A 354 -38.63 -34.35 36.19
C PRO A 354 -40.11 -34.74 36.38
N ALA A 355 -40.32 -35.99 36.79
CA ALA A 355 -41.55 -36.44 37.41
C ALA A 355 -41.56 -36.03 38.90
N ARG A 356 -42.57 -35.27 39.31
CA ARG A 356 -43.33 -35.37 40.58
C ARG A 356 -44.02 -34.03 40.86
N GLU A 357 -45.25 -33.91 40.37
CA GLU A 357 -46.31 -33.32 41.16
C GLU A 357 -47.56 -34.17 40.95
N LYS A 358 -48.18 -34.50 42.08
CA LYS A 358 -49.07 -35.64 42.29
C LYS A 358 -50.41 -35.46 41.59
N GLU A 359 -50.89 -36.61 41.12
CA GLU A 359 -52.28 -37.03 41.04
C GLU A 359 -53.22 -36.27 41.98
N GLU A 360 -54.07 -35.42 41.42
CA GLU A 360 -55.36 -35.07 42.00
C GLU A 360 -56.27 -34.54 40.88
N ARG A 361 -56.88 -35.49 40.13
CA ARG A 361 -58.19 -35.39 39.47
C ARG A 361 -58.38 -36.53 38.47
N VAL A 362 -58.82 -37.67 38.97
CA VAL A 362 -59.82 -38.51 38.28
C VAL A 362 -60.78 -39.00 39.36
N ALA A 363 -62.05 -39.13 38.98
CA ALA A 363 -63.19 -39.59 39.77
C ALA A 363 -63.97 -38.48 40.49
N GLU A 364 -64.75 -37.78 39.68
CA GLU A 364 -66.16 -37.51 39.95
C GLU A 364 -66.84 -38.79 40.49
N GLU A 365 -66.91 -38.86 41.81
CA GLU A 365 -68.06 -39.21 42.64
C GLU A 365 -69.10 -40.19 42.04
N SER A 366 -68.93 -41.49 42.30
CA SER A 366 -70.05 -42.44 42.34
C SER A 366 -70.66 -42.49 43.74
N LYS A 367 -71.86 -41.90 43.84
CA LYS A 367 -73.03 -42.24 44.68
C LYS A 367 -72.84 -43.29 45.81
N PRO A 368 -73.28 -42.99 47.06
CA PRO A 368 -73.21 -43.94 48.19
C PRO A 368 -74.30 -45.04 48.13
N PRO A 369 -74.10 -46.18 48.82
CA PRO A 369 -75.00 -47.33 48.78
C PRO A 369 -76.13 -47.20 49.82
N ALA A 370 -77.34 -47.57 49.43
CA ALA A 370 -78.40 -47.95 50.36
C ALA A 370 -79.49 -48.74 49.62
N HIS A 371 -79.57 -50.04 49.87
CA HIS A 371 -80.83 -50.75 50.01
C HIS A 371 -80.58 -52.10 50.70
N GLU A 372 -81.08 -52.24 51.92
CA GLU A 372 -81.55 -53.52 52.43
C GLU A 372 -82.83 -53.26 53.25
N SER A 373 -83.77 -54.18 53.09
CA SER A 373 -84.94 -54.49 53.94
C SER A 373 -86.12 -53.50 54.08
N GLU A 374 -87.24 -53.98 53.52
CA GLU A 374 -88.49 -54.32 54.23
C GLU A 374 -89.64 -53.31 54.40
N HIS A 375 -90.77 -53.75 53.83
CA HIS A 375 -92.13 -53.84 54.37
C HIS A 375 -92.90 -52.58 54.85
N ASN A 376 -94.11 -52.53 54.27
CA ASN A 376 -95.35 -51.84 54.66
C ASN A 376 -95.52 -50.36 54.30
#